data_AF-A0A9R1JXV2-F1
#
_entry.id   AF-A0A9R1JXV2-F1
#
_cell.length_a   1.000
_cell.length_b   1.000
_cell.length_c   1.000
_cell.angle_alpha   90.00
_cell.angle_beta   90.00
_cell.angle_gamma   90.00
#
_symmetry.space_group_name_H-M   'P 1'
#
loop_
_entity.id
_entity.type
_entity.pdbx_description
1 polymer ?
#
loop_
_entity_poly.entity_id
_entity_poly.type
_entity_poly.pdbx_seq_one_letter_code
_entity_poly.pdbx_strand_id
1 'polypeptide(L)'
;MPNSGSVTNVSFSRVTMNRVANPILVDQNYCPRNVDCPGNVRLLPYIYMQLHVIDRLYNELCCCVCLQSSGVQISDLSYTDIKGLSATPVAVKFNCSGTNPCSGIKLRNIRLRYRHQRPAQAKCQNAGGFASGEVTPPSCF
;
A
#
# COMPACT_ATOMS: atom_id res chain seq x y z
N MET A 1 22.30 -2.36 -0.45
CA MET A 1 21.08 -1.61 -0.04
C MET A 1 20.81 -1.98 1.41
N PRO A 2 20.98 -1.09 2.41
CA PRO A 2 21.05 -1.53 3.82
C PRO A 2 19.70 -1.93 4.43
N ASN A 3 18.57 -1.58 3.82
CA ASN A 3 17.23 -1.88 4.33
C ASN A 3 16.45 -2.79 3.38
N SER A 4 17.00 -3.96 3.07
CA SER A 4 16.27 -5.02 2.36
C SER A 4 15.52 -5.89 3.38
N GLY A 5 14.20 -5.93 3.27
CA GLY A 5 13.34 -6.82 4.05
C GLY A 5 12.69 -7.86 3.16
N SER A 6 12.17 -8.94 3.74
CA SER A 6 11.38 -9.91 3.00
C SER A 6 10.16 -10.31 3.83
N VAL A 7 9.00 -10.29 3.20
CA VAL A 7 7.74 -10.75 3.78
C VAL A 7 7.20 -11.83 2.86
N THR A 8 7.28 -13.08 3.31
CA THR A 8 6.87 -14.23 2.53
C THR A 8 5.95 -15.14 3.31
N ASN A 9 5.14 -15.94 2.61
CA ASN A 9 4.29 -16.98 3.18
C ASN A 9 3.30 -16.46 4.25
N VAL A 10 2.65 -15.34 3.95
CA VAL A 10 1.63 -14.77 4.84
C VAL A 10 0.25 -15.24 4.38
N SER A 11 -0.55 -15.74 5.32
CA SER A 11 -1.89 -16.24 5.01
C SER A 11 -2.98 -15.61 5.89
N PHE A 12 -4.10 -15.28 5.26
CA PHE A 12 -5.31 -14.78 5.89
C PHE A 12 -6.47 -15.67 5.45
N SER A 13 -7.21 -16.23 6.40
CA SER A 13 -8.31 -17.13 6.11
C SER A 13 -9.56 -16.83 6.91
N ARG A 14 -10.74 -17.05 6.30
CA ARG A 14 -12.06 -16.96 6.95
C ARG A 14 -12.33 -15.60 7.62
N VAL A 15 -11.93 -14.51 6.95
CA VAL A 15 -12.08 -13.15 7.50
C VAL A 15 -13.40 -12.54 7.05
N THR A 16 -14.14 -11.93 7.98
CA THR A 16 -15.37 -11.18 7.68
C THR A 16 -15.16 -9.68 7.90
N MET A 17 -15.39 -8.89 6.85
CA MET A 17 -15.11 -7.46 6.81
C MET A 17 -16.42 -6.66 6.93
N ASN A 18 -16.45 -5.65 7.81
CA ASN A 18 -17.63 -4.80 8.00
C ASN A 18 -17.32 -3.34 7.73
N ARG A 19 -17.69 -2.84 6.54
CA ARG A 19 -17.48 -1.45 6.09
C ARG A 19 -16.04 -0.97 6.29
N VAL A 20 -15.07 -1.83 5.98
CA VAL A 20 -13.65 -1.48 5.99
C VAL A 20 -13.32 -0.72 4.71
N ALA A 21 -12.51 0.34 4.78
CA ALA A 21 -12.20 1.18 3.62
C ALA A 21 -11.68 0.37 2.42
N ASN A 22 -10.59 -0.39 2.63
CA ASN A 22 -10.01 -1.32 1.66
C ASN A 22 -9.74 -2.65 2.38
N PRO A 23 -10.66 -3.64 2.34
CA PRO A 23 -10.49 -4.93 3.01
C PRO A 23 -9.18 -5.65 2.72
N ILE A 24 -8.68 -5.59 1.48
CA ILE A 24 -7.38 -6.15 1.10
C ILE A 24 -6.52 -5.01 0.57
N LEU A 25 -5.43 -4.72 1.28
CA LEU A 25 -4.51 -3.63 0.95
C LEU A 25 -3.07 -4.09 1.11
N VAL A 26 -2.29 -4.00 0.05
CA VAL A 26 -0.82 -4.07 0.07
C VAL A 26 -0.32 -2.78 -0.53
N ASP A 27 0.48 -2.02 0.21
CA ASP A 27 1.03 -0.75 -0.26
C ASP A 27 2.52 -0.68 0.09
N GLN A 28 3.37 -1.08 -0.86
CA GLN A 28 4.84 -0.95 -0.73
C GLN A 28 5.31 0.48 -0.98
N ASN A 29 4.44 1.36 -1.43
CA ASN A 29 4.70 2.79 -1.57
C ASN A 29 4.16 3.58 -0.36
N TYR A 30 3.86 2.87 0.74
CA TYR A 30 3.39 3.50 1.97
C TYR A 30 4.49 4.37 2.58
N CYS A 31 4.23 5.68 2.63
CA CYS A 31 5.09 6.69 3.21
C CYS A 31 4.31 7.43 4.31
N PRO A 32 4.47 7.05 5.59
CA PRO A 32 3.68 7.63 6.68
C PRO A 32 4.05 9.08 6.99
N ARG A 33 5.27 9.52 6.66
CA ARG A 33 5.71 10.92 6.70
C ARG A 33 6.77 11.13 5.64
N ASN A 34 6.70 12.27 4.98
CA ASN A 34 7.75 12.82 4.14
C ASN A 34 8.92 13.25 5.07
N VAL A 35 9.61 12.30 5.72
CA VAL A 35 10.82 12.47 6.57
C VAL A 35 11.78 11.26 6.39
N ASP A 36 12.84 11.36 5.58
CA ASP A 36 13.99 10.44 5.43
C ASP A 36 15.28 11.20 5.81
N CYS A 37 15.64 11.15 7.09
CA CYS A 37 16.96 11.59 7.57
C CYS A 37 17.86 10.35 7.66
N PRO A 38 19.20 10.40 7.48
CA PRO A 38 20.10 11.32 6.77
C PRO A 38 20.87 10.65 5.61
N GLY A 39 21.33 11.43 4.61
CA GLY A 39 22.30 10.97 3.60
C GLY A 39 22.36 11.83 2.34
N ASN A 40 23.19 12.88 2.37
CA ASN A 40 23.53 13.82 1.27
C ASN A 40 22.40 14.67 0.68
N VAL A 41 22.12 15.77 1.40
CA VAL A 41 21.27 16.88 0.93
C VAL A 41 22.02 17.70 -0.14
N ARG A 42 21.44 17.82 -1.34
CA ARG A 42 21.84 18.80 -2.35
C ARG A 42 20.81 19.92 -2.38
N LEU A 43 21.22 21.14 -2.02
CA LEU A 43 20.37 22.33 -2.04
C LEU A 43 20.31 22.90 -3.48
N LEU A 44 19.11 23.20 -3.97
CA LEU A 44 18.92 24.17 -5.05
C LEU A 44 18.12 25.37 -4.50
N PRO A 45 18.52 26.61 -4.81
CA PRO A 45 17.93 27.80 -4.21
C PRO A 45 16.80 28.34 -5.10
N TYR A 46 15.58 28.40 -4.59
CA TYR A 46 14.52 29.31 -5.08
C TYR A 46 13.61 29.62 -3.87
N ILE A 47 13.98 30.61 -3.04
CA ILE A 47 13.61 32.03 -3.12
C ILE A 47 12.10 32.25 -2.87
N TYR A 48 11.83 32.70 -1.64
CA TYR A 48 10.81 33.68 -1.18
C TYR A 48 9.31 33.49 -1.46
N MET A 49 8.53 33.40 -0.37
CA MET A 49 7.65 34.52 -0.01
C MET A 49 7.52 34.67 1.52
N GLN A 50 7.82 35.88 1.99
CA GLN A 50 7.77 36.45 3.35
C GLN A 50 6.40 36.31 4.05
N LEU A 51 6.21 36.48 5.36
CA LEU A 51 7.00 36.35 6.61
C LEU A 51 6.00 36.74 7.72
N HIS A 52 5.85 35.95 8.79
CA HIS A 52 5.43 36.42 10.12
C HIS A 52 6.21 35.63 11.18
N VAL A 53 7.45 36.08 11.40
CA VAL A 53 8.24 36.18 12.65
C VAL A 53 8.10 35.03 13.67
N ILE A 54 8.92 33.98 13.59
CA ILE A 54 10.13 33.72 14.41
C ILE A 54 9.82 33.61 15.92
N ASP A 55 9.48 32.40 16.38
CA ASP A 55 9.85 31.99 17.73
C ASP A 55 10.69 30.70 17.65
N ARG A 56 11.98 30.89 17.95
CA ARG A 56 12.90 29.91 18.54
C ARG A 56 13.47 28.84 17.61
N LEU A 57 14.54 29.24 16.95
CA LEU A 57 15.86 28.57 17.02
C LEU A 57 15.80 27.05 17.23
N TYR A 58 16.11 26.32 16.15
CA TYR A 58 16.94 25.11 16.16
C TYR A 58 16.32 23.74 15.83
N ASN A 59 15.01 23.53 15.54
CA ASN A 59 14.61 22.12 15.29
C ASN A 59 13.34 21.73 14.49
N GLU A 60 12.71 22.61 13.73
CA GLU A 60 11.40 22.27 13.08
C GLU A 60 11.38 22.41 11.55
N LEU A 61 12.55 22.52 10.90
CA LEU A 61 12.59 22.66 9.43
C LEU A 61 13.51 21.62 8.77
N CYS A 62 13.20 20.35 9.03
CA CYS A 62 13.62 19.24 8.19
C CYS A 62 12.36 18.57 7.62
N CYS A 63 11.83 19.12 6.52
CA CYS A 63 10.93 18.35 5.67
C CYS A 63 11.75 17.31 4.94
N CYS A 64 11.25 16.09 4.79
CA CYS A 64 11.83 15.19 3.82
C CYS A 64 10.83 14.71 2.78
N VAL A 65 11.33 13.87 1.90
CA VAL A 65 10.65 13.30 0.77
C VAL A 65 10.97 11.81 0.83
N CYS A 66 9.97 10.93 0.75
CA CYS A 66 10.21 9.50 0.60
C CYS A 66 10.86 9.23 -0.76
N LEU A 67 12.20 9.22 -0.80
CA LEU A 67 13.00 8.88 -1.98
C LEU A 67 13.33 7.38 -2.05
N GLN A 68 13.03 6.61 -0.99
CA GLN A 68 13.26 5.17 -0.97
C GLN A 68 12.07 4.40 -1.53
N SER A 69 12.28 3.75 -2.68
CA SER A 69 11.52 2.57 -3.04
C SER A 69 11.67 1.54 -1.92
N SER A 70 10.56 0.95 -1.45
CA SER A 70 10.63 -0.11 -0.46
C SER A 70 11.51 -1.24 -0.97
N GLY A 71 12.65 -1.45 -0.31
CA GLY A 71 13.53 -2.59 -0.52
C GLY A 71 12.94 -3.91 0.00
N VAL A 72 11.65 -3.91 0.37
CA VAL A 72 10.96 -5.06 0.93
C VAL A 72 10.35 -5.89 -0.18
N GLN A 73 10.87 -7.09 -0.37
CA GLN A 73 10.27 -8.08 -1.27
C GLN A 73 9.05 -8.71 -0.59
N ILE A 74 7.91 -8.71 -1.28
CA ILE A 74 6.70 -9.40 -0.83
C ILE A 74 6.44 -10.56 -1.77
N SER A 75 6.36 -11.78 -1.23
CA SER A 75 5.96 -12.95 -2.02
C SER A 75 5.01 -13.87 -1.27
N ASP A 76 4.30 -14.72 -1.99
CA ASP A 76 3.52 -15.83 -1.43
C ASP A 76 2.48 -15.40 -0.38
N LEU A 77 1.67 -14.41 -0.74
CA LEU A 77 0.52 -14.00 0.07
C LEU A 77 -0.68 -14.90 -0.26
N SER A 78 -1.41 -15.39 0.74
CA SER A 78 -2.62 -16.18 0.53
C SER A 78 -3.82 -15.58 1.26
N TYR A 79 -4.89 -15.32 0.52
CA TYR A 79 -6.18 -14.85 1.04
C TYR A 79 -7.24 -15.89 0.69
N THR A 80 -7.87 -16.50 1.70
CA THR A 80 -8.86 -17.58 1.50
C THR A 80 -10.15 -17.30 2.27
N ASP A 81 -11.31 -17.48 1.62
CA ASP A 81 -12.63 -17.34 2.24
C ASP A 81 -12.86 -15.98 2.94
N ILE A 82 -12.47 -14.88 2.29
CA ILE A 82 -12.66 -13.52 2.82
C ILE A 82 -13.97 -12.96 2.29
N LYS A 83 -14.85 -12.52 3.18
CA LYS A 83 -16.18 -12.01 2.82
C LYS A 83 -16.50 -10.69 3.52
N GLY A 84 -17.39 -9.88 2.97
CA GLY A 84 -17.91 -8.71 3.68
C GLY A 84 -18.19 -7.49 2.81
N LEU A 85 -18.24 -6.34 3.47
CA LEU A 85 -18.57 -5.04 2.85
C LEU A 85 -17.38 -4.08 2.92
N SER A 86 -17.09 -3.45 1.79
CA SER A 86 -16.13 -2.36 1.66
C SER A 86 -16.84 -1.00 1.86
N ALA A 87 -16.17 -0.08 2.55
CA ALA A 87 -16.62 1.32 2.66
C ALA A 87 -16.22 2.17 1.46
N THR A 88 -15.22 1.75 0.67
CA THR A 88 -14.88 2.40 -0.60
C THR A 88 -15.19 1.51 -1.80
N PRO A 89 -15.32 2.06 -3.03
CA PRO A 89 -15.51 1.27 -4.23
C PRO A 89 -14.37 0.29 -4.53
N VAL A 90 -13.15 0.61 -4.10
CA VAL A 90 -11.95 -0.21 -4.34
C VAL A 90 -11.70 -1.08 -3.10
N ALA A 91 -12.18 -2.33 -3.14
CA ALA A 91 -12.04 -3.23 -1.99
C ALA A 91 -10.67 -3.92 -1.92
N VAL A 92 -10.03 -4.10 -3.07
CA VAL A 92 -8.74 -4.77 -3.20
C VAL A 92 -7.76 -3.79 -3.84
N LYS A 93 -6.69 -3.42 -3.14
CA LYS A 93 -5.64 -2.54 -3.64
C LYS A 93 -4.28 -3.18 -3.43
N PHE A 94 -3.59 -3.52 -4.52
CA PHE A 94 -2.19 -3.92 -4.51
C PHE A 94 -1.37 -2.82 -5.18
N ASN A 95 -0.55 -2.13 -4.39
CA ASN A 95 0.33 -1.06 -4.84
C ASN A 95 1.77 -1.46 -4.54
N CYS A 96 2.36 -2.26 -5.44
CA CYS A 96 3.71 -2.77 -5.30
C CYS A 96 4.70 -1.89 -6.08
N SER A 97 5.96 -1.88 -5.64
CA SER A 97 7.04 -1.12 -6.26
C SER A 97 7.40 -1.73 -7.62
N GLY A 98 7.74 -0.88 -8.60
CA GLY A 98 8.25 -1.36 -9.89
C GLY A 98 9.64 -2.02 -9.78
N THR A 99 10.38 -1.72 -8.71
CA THR A 99 11.71 -2.31 -8.45
C THR A 99 11.65 -3.61 -7.66
N ASN A 100 10.63 -3.80 -6.82
CA ASN A 100 10.39 -5.02 -6.04
C ASN A 100 8.91 -5.45 -6.20
N PRO A 101 8.52 -5.98 -7.37
CA PRO A 101 7.13 -6.35 -7.61
C PRO A 101 6.69 -7.46 -6.66
N CYS A 102 5.42 -7.45 -6.29
CA CYS A 102 4.84 -8.51 -5.47
C CYS A 102 4.53 -9.73 -6.35
N SER A 103 4.90 -10.93 -5.89
CA SER A 103 4.67 -12.17 -6.63
C SER A 103 4.00 -13.24 -5.76
N GLY A 104 3.37 -14.25 -6.39
CA GLY A 104 2.77 -15.36 -5.65
C GLY A 104 1.53 -15.01 -4.82
N ILE A 105 0.82 -13.92 -5.15
CA ILE A 105 -0.43 -13.57 -4.46
C ILE A 105 -1.52 -14.56 -4.85
N LYS A 106 -2.11 -15.25 -3.88
CA LYS A 106 -3.15 -16.28 -4.07
C LYS A 106 -4.45 -15.78 -3.49
N LEU A 107 -5.46 -15.59 -4.33
CA LEU A 107 -6.82 -15.25 -3.93
C LEU A 107 -7.72 -16.47 -4.08
N ARG A 108 -8.44 -16.86 -3.02
CA ARG A 108 -9.39 -17.97 -3.06
C ARG A 108 -10.69 -17.62 -2.37
N ASN A 109 -11.82 -17.85 -3.04
CA ASN A 109 -13.15 -17.65 -2.46
C ASN A 109 -13.34 -16.27 -1.80
N ILE A 110 -13.01 -15.20 -2.52
CA ILE A 110 -13.12 -13.82 -2.03
C ILE A 110 -14.47 -13.25 -2.43
N ARG A 111 -15.24 -12.74 -1.47
CA ARG A 111 -16.58 -12.17 -1.67
C ARG A 111 -16.72 -10.81 -0.99
N LEU A 112 -16.18 -9.78 -1.62
CA LEU A 112 -16.21 -8.40 -1.16
C LEU A 112 -17.18 -7.57 -2.00
N ARG A 113 -18.11 -6.88 -1.34
CA ARG A 113 -19.12 -6.03 -1.99
C ARG A 113 -19.00 -4.59 -1.51
N TYR A 114 -19.33 -3.65 -2.40
CA TYR A 114 -19.47 -2.23 -2.05
C TYR A 114 -20.92 -1.92 -1.68
N ARG A 115 -21.16 -0.74 -1.08
CA ARG A 115 -22.48 -0.23 -0.61
C ARG A 115 -23.65 -0.71 -1.46
N HIS A 116 -24.75 -1.09 -0.80
CA HIS A 116 -25.94 -1.66 -1.44
C HIS A 116 -25.64 -2.88 -2.34
N GLN A 117 -24.71 -3.73 -1.91
CA GLN A 117 -24.34 -4.98 -2.58
C GLN A 117 -23.79 -4.80 -4.01
N ARG A 118 -23.32 -3.60 -4.35
CA ARG A 118 -22.68 -3.34 -5.65
C ARG A 118 -21.36 -4.12 -5.76
N PRO A 119 -20.95 -4.51 -6.98
CA PRO A 119 -19.63 -5.09 -7.17
C PRO A 119 -18.57 -4.07 -6.73
N ALA A 120 -17.64 -4.52 -5.88
CA ALA A 120 -16.46 -3.73 -5.58
C ALA A 120 -15.47 -3.77 -6.77
N GLN A 121 -14.36 -3.07 -6.67
CA GLN A 121 -13.29 -3.06 -7.66
C GLN A 121 -11.97 -3.52 -7.05
N ALA A 122 -11.12 -4.12 -7.88
CA ALA A 122 -9.73 -4.40 -7.58
C ALA A 122 -8.83 -3.47 -8.39
N LYS A 123 -7.78 -2.95 -7.76
CA LYS A 123 -6.71 -2.19 -8.42
C LYS A 123 -5.36 -2.82 -8.08
N CYS A 124 -4.56 -3.11 -9.09
CA CYS A 124 -3.27 -3.76 -8.92
C CYS A 124 -2.19 -3.02 -9.71
N GLN A 125 -1.02 -2.89 -9.10
CA GLN A 125 0.16 -2.26 -9.67
C GLN A 125 1.39 -3.08 -9.26
N ASN A 126 2.16 -3.53 -10.25
CA ASN A 126 3.37 -4.37 -10.09
C ASN A 126 3.18 -5.58 -9.17
N ALA A 127 1.99 -6.17 -9.22
CA ALA A 127 1.64 -7.35 -8.46
C ALA A 127 1.37 -8.50 -9.44
N GLY A 128 1.61 -9.74 -9.02
CA GLY A 128 1.39 -10.93 -9.81
C GLY A 128 0.95 -12.09 -8.92
N GLY A 129 0.06 -12.92 -9.43
CA GLY A 129 -0.61 -13.91 -8.60
C GLY A 129 -1.57 -14.81 -9.37
N PHE A 130 -2.38 -15.54 -8.61
CA PHE A 130 -3.39 -16.46 -9.10
C PHE A 130 -4.67 -16.34 -8.28
N ALA A 131 -5.82 -16.36 -8.98
CA ALA A 131 -7.13 -16.39 -8.37
C ALA A 131 -7.80 -17.75 -8.62
N SER A 132 -8.44 -18.30 -7.60
CA SER A 132 -9.11 -19.62 -7.66
C SER A 132 -10.46 -19.61 -6.96
N GLY A 133 -11.42 -20.35 -7.52
CA GLY A 133 -12.80 -20.38 -7.03
C GLY A 133 -13.54 -19.07 -7.30
N GLU A 134 -14.48 -18.70 -6.42
CA GLU A 134 -15.28 -17.49 -6.60
C GLU A 134 -14.52 -16.26 -6.08
N VAL A 135 -14.16 -15.34 -6.97
CA VAL A 135 -13.42 -14.12 -6.60
C VAL A 135 -14.17 -12.90 -7.11
N THR A 136 -14.87 -12.25 -6.18
CA THR A 136 -15.58 -10.98 -6.38
C THR A 136 -15.01 -9.95 -5.39
N PRO A 137 -14.45 -8.82 -5.84
CA PRO A 137 -14.35 -8.36 -7.23
C PRO A 137 -13.34 -9.18 -8.07
N PRO A 138 -13.42 -9.12 -9.42
CA PRO A 138 -12.48 -9.83 -10.29
C PRO A 138 -11.03 -9.45 -9.96
N SER A 139 -10.14 -10.43 -9.98
CA SER A 139 -8.70 -10.22 -9.79
C SER A 139 -8.09 -9.47 -10.97
N CYS A 140 -6.91 -8.87 -10.75
CA CYS A 140 -6.14 -8.25 -11.83
C CYS A 140 -5.16 -9.22 -12.51
N PHE A 141 -5.19 -10.50 -12.12
CA PHE A 141 -4.36 -11.60 -12.63
C PHE A 141 -5.26 -12.78 -12.94
#